data_AF-A0A847VHF8-F1
#
_entry.id   AF-A0A847VHF8-F1
#
_cell.length_a   1.000
_cell.length_b   1.000
_cell.length_c   1.000
_cell.angle_alpha   90.00
_cell.angle_beta   90.00
_cell.angle_gamma   90.00
#
_symmetry.space_group_name_H-M   'P 1'
#
loop_
_entity.id
_entity.type
_entity.pdbx_description
1 polymer ?
#
loop_
_entity_poly.entity_id
_entity_poly.type
_entity_poly.pdbx_seq_one_letter_code
_entity_poly.pdbx_strand_id
1 'polypeptide(L)' 'AAAYHSYYDAERILVDDPAVKTARLALVAATAQVLHNGLTVLGVTAPTRM' A
#
# COMPACT_ATOMS: atom_id res chain seq x y z
N ALA A 1 -7.41 5.76 -3.78
CA ALA A 1 -6.20 6.59 -4.02
C ALA A 1 -6.04 7.68 -2.95
N ALA A 2 -7.01 8.58 -2.77
CA ALA A 2 -6.93 9.67 -1.78
C ALA A 2 -6.67 9.19 -0.34
N ALA A 3 -7.37 8.14 0.11
CA ALA A 3 -7.19 7.60 1.46
C ALA A 3 -5.76 7.07 1.74
N TYR A 4 -5.09 6.50 0.72
CA TYR A 4 -3.71 6.04 0.84
C TYR A 4 -2.74 7.23 0.92
N HIS A 5 -3.02 8.30 0.18
CA HIS A 5 -2.20 9.50 0.19
C HIS A 5 -2.26 10.22 1.54
N SER A 6 -3.45 10.35 2.14
CA SER A 6 -3.61 10.89 3.49
C SER A 6 -2.93 10.02 4.57
N TYR A 7 -2.90 8.70 4.40
CA TYR A 7 -2.20 7.79 5.31
C TYR A 7 -0.67 7.94 5.22
N TYR A 8 -0.14 8.04 4.00
CA TYR A 8 1.30 8.20 3.76
C TYR A 8 1.83 9.53 4.31
N ASP A 9 1.02 10.59 4.25
CA ASP A 9 1.35 11.93 4.74
C ASP A 9 1.24 12.05 6.26
N ALA A 10 0.26 11.35 6.87
CA ALA A 10 0.00 11.41 8.31
C ALA A 10 0.91 10.48 9.14
N GLU A 11 1.36 9.35 8.61
CA GLU A 11 2.12 8.36 9.38
C GLU A 11 3.43 7.93 8.70
N ARG A 12 4.56 8.24 9.34
CA ARG A 12 5.87 7.69 8.93
C ARG A 12 5.83 6.17 9.03
N ILE A 13 5.81 5.49 7.88
CA ILE A 13 5.84 4.02 7.80
C ILE A 13 7.20 3.46 8.27
N LEU A 14 8.28 4.23 8.07
CA LEU A 14 9.61 3.93 8.62
C LEU A 14 9.73 4.50 10.04
N VAL A 15 9.23 3.73 10.99
CA VAL A 15 9.40 3.92 12.44
C VAL A 15 10.37 2.88 12.98
N ASP A 16 11.07 3.21 14.06
CA ASP A 16 12.10 2.35 14.68
C ASP A 16 11.51 1.11 15.35
N ASP A 17 10.24 1.14 15.76
CA ASP A 17 9.56 -0.02 16.31
C ASP A 17 9.31 -1.08 15.22
N PRO A 18 9.95 -2.26 15.31
CA PRO A 18 9.83 -3.30 14.29
C PRO A 18 8.43 -3.91 14.21
N ALA A 19 7.67 -3.97 15.31
CA ALA A 19 6.32 -4.51 15.32
C ALA A 19 5.35 -3.56 14.60
N VAL A 20 5.43 -2.26 14.90
CA VAL A 20 4.62 -1.22 14.24
C VAL A 20 4.98 -1.12 12.76
N LYS A 21 6.28 -1.13 12.43
CA LYS A 21 6.76 -1.12 11.05
C LYS A 21 6.24 -2.33 10.25
N THR A 22 6.31 -3.54 10.82
CA THR A 22 5.86 -4.76 10.14
C THR A 22 4.34 -4.74 9.91
N ALA A 23 3.57 -4.30 10.91
CA ALA A 23 2.12 -4.18 10.77
C ALA A 23 1.72 -3.18 9.67
N ARG A 24 2.38 -2.01 9.62
CA ARG A 24 2.14 -1.01 8.57
C ARG A 24 2.55 -1.52 7.18
N LEU A 25 3.69 -2.20 7.07
CA LEU A 25 4.12 -2.83 5.81
C LEU A 25 3.15 -3.90 5.33
N ALA A 26 2.64 -4.74 6.23
CA ALA A 26 1.65 -5.76 5.90
C ALA A 26 0.34 -5.14 5.38
N LEU A 27 -0.12 -4.05 6.01
CA LEU A 27 -1.31 -3.32 5.58
C LEU A 27 -1.13 -2.71 4.17
N VAL A 28 0.03 -2.09 3.90
CA VAL A 28 0.36 -1.53 2.59
C VAL A 28 0.45 -2.62 1.53
N ALA A 29 1.11 -3.73 1.83
CA ALA A 29 1.22 -4.87 0.91
C ALA A 29 -0.14 -5.48 0.57
N ALA A 30 -1.01 -5.67 1.57
CA ALA A 30 -2.36 -6.18 1.35
C ALA A 30 -3.19 -5.23 0.46
N THR A 31 -3.08 -3.92 0.69
CA THR A 31 -3.77 -2.91 -0.13
C THR A 31 -3.25 -2.91 -1.57
N ALA A 32 -1.94 -2.99 -1.77
CA ALA A 32 -1.32 -3.10 -3.08
C ALA A 32 -1.77 -4.36 -3.83
N GLN A 33 -1.91 -5.49 -3.12
CA GLN A 33 -2.39 -6.74 -3.72
C GLN A 33 -3.85 -6.64 -4.17
N VAL A 34 -4.73 -6.02 -3.37
CA VAL A 34 -6.13 -5.82 -3.75
C VAL A 34 -6.24 -4.93 -4.98
N LEU A 35 -5.45 -3.85 -5.05
CA LEU A 35 -5.40 -2.98 -6.22
C LEU A 35 -4.87 -3.72 -7.45
N HIS A 36 -3.81 -4.50 -7.32
CA HIS A 36 -3.27 -5.31 -8.39
C HIS A 36 -4.33 -6.28 -8.93
N ASN A 37 -4.97 -7.05 -8.05
CA ASN A 37 -6.02 -7.99 -8.43
C ASN A 37 -7.19 -7.28 -9.13
N GLY A 38 -7.61 -6.13 -8.61
CA GLY A 38 -8.68 -5.33 -9.21
C GLY A 38 -8.33 -4.83 -10.62
N LEU A 39 -7.11 -4.34 -10.82
CA LEU A 39 -6.63 -3.91 -12.13
C LEU A 39 -6.50 -5.08 -13.11
N THR A 40 -6.02 -6.23 -12.65
CA THR A 40 -5.97 -7.46 -13.45
C THR A 40 -7.37 -7.90 -13.91
N VAL A 41 -8.37 -7.84 -13.03
CA VAL A 41 -9.77 -8.15 -13.37
C VAL A 41 -10.30 -7.19 -14.44
N LEU A 42 -9.91 -5.91 -14.39
CA LEU A 42 -10.29 -4.90 -15.37
C LEU A 42 -9.49 -4.99 -16.68
N GLY A 43 -8.56 -5.95 -16.81
CA GLY A 43 -7.75 -6.14 -18.01
C GLY A 43 -6.66 -5.09 -18.21
N VAL A 44 -6.33 -4.33 -17.17
CA VAL A 44 -5.28 -3.29 -17.20
C VAL A 44 -4.09 -3.70 -16.36
N THR A 45 -2.88 -3.47 -16.88
CA THR A 45 -1.64 -3.78 -16.18
C THR A 45 -1.46 -2.82 -15.00
N ALA A 46 -1.23 -3.34 -13.79
CA ALA A 46 -0.84 -2.55 -12.64
C ALA A 46 0.68 -2.30 -12.67
N PRO A 47 1.16 -1.07 -12.95
CA PRO A 47 2.59 -0.80 -13.01
C PRO A 47 3.19 -0.78 -11.60
N THR A 48 4.35 -1.41 -11.43
CA THR A 48 5.11 -1.48 -10.16
C THR A 48 5.87 -0.19 -9.84
N ARG A 49 5.88 0.77 -10.77
CA ARG A 49 6.41 2.12 -10.63
C ARG A 49 5.59 3.04 -11.55
N MET A 50 5.09 4.16 -11.03
CA MET A 50 4.58 5.24 -11.87
C MET A 50 5.73 6.04 -12.46
#